data_AF-N9M257-F1
#
_entry.id   AF-N9M257-F1
#
_cell.length_a   1.000
_cell.length_b   1.000
_cell.length_c   1.000
_cell.angle_alpha   90.00
_cell.angle_beta   90.00
_cell.angle_gamma   90.00
#
_symmetry.space_group_name_H-M   'P 1'
#
loop_
_entity.id
_entity.type
_entity.pdbx_description
1 polymer ?
#
loop_
_entity_poly.entity_id
_entity_poly.type
_entity_poly.pdbx_seq_one_letter_code
_entity_poly.pdbx_strand_id
1 'polypeptide(L)'
;MNKGGVVCESCDCRQKHELNWPNDAYYVVMYRQQALWAFHREATIDLYDYLKEDLRDHKKYRHSFFLLHIPTIFKQKKARAHVTKQLQKLLKNQ
;
A
#
# COMPACT_ATOMS: atom_id res chain seq x y z
N MET A 1 -0.20 11.18 19.36
CA MET A 1 0.43 9.85 19.51
C MET A 1 -0.42 8.84 18.73
N ASN A 2 0.08 8.33 17.62
CA ASN A 2 -0.58 7.27 16.86
C ASN A 2 -0.21 5.92 17.49
N LYS A 3 -0.86 5.57 18.61
CA LYS A 3 -0.68 4.25 19.24
C LYS A 3 -1.36 3.21 18.36
N GLY A 4 -0.61 2.25 17.87
CA GLY A 4 -1.11 1.15 17.05
C GLY A 4 -0.63 -0.21 17.53
N GLY A 5 -1.12 -1.24 16.88
CA GLY A 5 -0.63 -2.60 17.04
C GLY A 5 0.10 -3.04 15.79
N VAL A 6 1.26 -3.65 15.94
CA VAL A 6 1.92 -4.39 14.86
C VAL A 6 1.72 -5.87 15.14
N VAL A 7 1.41 -6.63 14.08
CA VAL A 7 1.29 -8.09 14.13
C VAL A 7 2.39 -8.68 13.29
N CYS A 8 3.18 -9.58 13.86
CA CYS A 8 4.15 -10.34 13.08
C CYS A 8 3.43 -11.49 12.36
N GLU A 9 3.45 -11.52 11.04
CA GLU A 9 2.79 -12.57 10.25
C GLU A 9 3.47 -13.95 10.42
N SER A 10 4.72 -14.01 10.86
CA SER A 10 5.45 -15.28 11.05
C SER A 10 5.17 -15.98 12.37
N CYS A 11 4.76 -15.25 13.41
CA CYS A 11 4.58 -15.81 14.76
C CYS A 11 3.33 -15.31 15.50
N ASP A 12 2.46 -14.55 14.81
CA ASP A 12 1.22 -13.95 15.34
C ASP A 12 1.39 -13.05 16.58
N CYS A 13 2.63 -12.69 16.93
CA CYS A 13 2.90 -11.82 18.07
C CYS A 13 2.33 -10.42 17.80
N ARG A 14 1.53 -9.91 18.74
CA ARG A 14 0.98 -8.55 18.71
C ARG A 14 1.71 -7.66 19.68
N GLN A 15 2.26 -6.56 19.20
CA GLN A 15 2.96 -5.58 20.03
C GLN A 15 2.32 -4.21 19.89
N LYS A 16 2.19 -3.49 21.01
CA LYS A 16 1.83 -2.07 20.98
C LYS A 16 3.04 -1.29 20.51
N HIS A 17 2.87 -0.55 19.43
CA HIS A 17 3.93 0.22 18.80
C HIS A 17 3.47 1.67 18.59
N GLU A 18 4.40 2.61 18.72
CA GLU A 18 4.15 3.99 18.30
C GLU A 18 4.38 4.07 16.79
N LEU A 19 3.29 4.14 16.02
CA LEU A 19 3.35 4.07 14.57
C LEU A 19 3.96 5.35 13.99
N ASN A 20 5.07 5.20 13.27
CA ASN A 20 5.73 6.23 12.51
C ASN A 20 5.41 6.08 11.02
N TRP A 21 4.21 6.49 10.60
CA TRP A 21 3.84 6.52 9.18
C TRP A 21 4.59 7.65 8.45
N PRO A 22 5.14 7.41 7.25
CA PRO A 22 5.05 6.19 6.44
C PRO A 22 6.17 5.17 6.68
N ASN A 23 7.14 5.43 7.57
CA ASN A 23 8.31 4.57 7.78
C ASN A 23 7.97 3.15 8.24
N ASP A 24 6.91 2.99 9.04
CA ASP A 24 6.44 1.69 9.52
C ASP A 24 5.48 0.98 8.55
N ALA A 25 5.31 1.50 7.33
CA ALA A 25 4.41 0.89 6.37
C ALA A 25 4.99 -0.38 5.76
N TYR A 26 4.10 -1.35 5.55
CA TYR A 26 4.41 -2.61 4.90
C TYR A 26 4.99 -2.41 3.49
N TYR A 27 4.50 -1.38 2.78
CA TYR A 27 5.05 -0.94 1.51
C TYR A 27 5.19 0.57 1.47
N VAL A 28 6.31 1.07 0.93
CA VAL A 28 6.52 2.48 0.62
C VAL A 28 7.22 2.59 -0.74
N VAL A 29 6.73 3.48 -1.60
CA VAL A 29 7.40 3.86 -2.85
C VAL A 29 7.41 5.37 -3.03
N MET A 30 8.56 5.88 -3.45
CA MET A 30 8.71 7.28 -3.85
C MET A 30 8.54 7.42 -5.36
N TYR A 31 7.70 8.36 -5.78
CA TYR A 31 7.58 8.79 -7.18
C TYR A 31 7.46 10.31 -7.24
N ARG A 32 8.41 10.96 -7.92
CA ARG A 32 8.45 12.43 -8.06
C ARG A 32 8.25 13.16 -6.72
N GLN A 33 9.02 12.75 -5.70
CA GLN A 33 8.99 13.30 -4.33
C GLN A 33 7.69 13.05 -3.55
N GLN A 34 6.72 12.30 -4.10
CA GLN A 34 5.55 11.86 -3.35
C GLN A 34 5.74 10.41 -2.90
N ALA A 35 5.34 10.12 -1.66
CA ALA A 35 5.30 8.78 -1.12
C ALA A 35 3.91 8.15 -1.32
N LEU A 36 3.87 6.92 -1.80
CA LEU A 36 2.69 6.07 -1.76
C LEU A 36 3.04 4.85 -0.90
N TRP A 37 2.17 4.53 0.05
CA TRP A 37 2.43 3.47 1.02
C TRP A 37 1.17 2.71 1.35
N ALA A 38 1.33 1.46 1.81
CA ALA A 38 0.25 0.59 2.25
C ALA A 38 0.60 -0.04 3.60
N PHE A 39 -0.40 -0.17 4.47
CA PHE A 39 -0.20 -0.46 5.89
C PHE A 39 -0.08 -1.95 6.23
N HIS A 40 -0.55 -2.86 5.36
CA HIS A 40 -0.32 -4.30 5.46
C HIS A 40 -0.41 -4.97 4.08
N ARG A 41 -0.19 -6.28 4.05
CA ARG A 41 -0.09 -7.07 2.82
C ARG A 41 -1.36 -7.01 1.97
N GLU A 42 -2.54 -7.22 2.55
CA GLU A 42 -3.80 -7.18 1.79
C GLU A 42 -4.11 -5.79 1.22
N ALA A 43 -3.78 -4.72 1.95
CA ALA A 43 -3.89 -3.36 1.42
C ALA A 43 -2.92 -3.13 0.24
N THR A 44 -1.75 -3.77 0.27
CA THR A 44 -0.75 -3.75 -0.81
C THR A 44 -1.25 -4.49 -2.05
N ILE A 45 -1.96 -5.62 -1.86
CA ILE A 45 -2.60 -6.38 -2.95
C ILE A 45 -3.73 -5.55 -3.57
N ASP A 46 -4.64 -5.02 -2.76
CA ASP A 46 -5.72 -4.14 -3.23
C ASP A 46 -5.16 -2.93 -4.00
N LEU A 47 -4.07 -2.33 -3.52
CA LEU A 47 -3.37 -1.24 -4.20
C LEU A 47 -2.82 -1.65 -5.56
N TYR A 48 -2.16 -2.81 -5.63
CA TYR A 48 -1.60 -3.34 -6.87
C TYR A 48 -2.68 -3.59 -7.91
N ASP A 49 -3.75 -4.26 -7.53
CA ASP A 49 -4.85 -4.59 -8.43
C ASP A 49 -5.59 -3.32 -8.86
N TYR A 50 -5.88 -2.40 -7.94
CA TYR A 50 -6.53 -1.12 -8.24
C TYR A 50 -5.71 -0.28 -9.24
N LEU A 51 -4.39 -0.23 -9.09
CA LEU A 51 -3.51 0.47 -10.03
C LEU A 51 -3.34 -0.28 -11.35
N LYS A 52 -3.64 -1.58 -11.43
CA LYS A 52 -3.59 -2.36 -12.67
C LYS A 52 -4.88 -2.25 -13.48
N GLU A 53 -6.02 -2.15 -12.81
CA GLU A 53 -7.32 -1.99 -13.47
C GLU A 53 -7.46 -0.65 -14.22
N ASP A 54 -8.25 -0.66 -15.29
CA ASP A 54 -8.49 0.54 -16.10
C ASP A 54 -9.73 1.32 -15.66
N LEU A 55 -10.78 0.62 -15.24
CA LEU A 55 -12.03 1.21 -14.76
C LEU A 55 -11.94 1.75 -13.32
N ARG A 56 -10.99 1.26 -12.52
CA ARG A 56 -10.65 1.76 -11.16
C ARG A 56 -11.87 1.90 -10.24
N ASP A 57 -12.71 0.87 -10.20
CA ASP A 57 -13.82 0.82 -9.24
C ASP A 57 -13.31 0.45 -7.85
N HIS A 58 -13.03 1.48 -7.04
CA HIS A 58 -12.56 1.32 -5.67
C HIS A 58 -13.54 0.50 -4.79
N LYS A 59 -14.84 0.46 -5.12
CA LYS A 59 -15.86 -0.24 -4.31
C LYS A 59 -15.70 -1.76 -4.32
N LYS A 60 -15.01 -2.30 -5.33
CA LYS A 60 -14.69 -3.73 -5.44
C LYS A 60 -13.73 -4.21 -4.36
N TYR A 61 -12.93 -3.31 -3.78
CA TYR A 61 -11.81 -3.66 -2.91
C TYR A 61 -12.16 -3.49 -1.45
N ARG A 62 -11.56 -4.34 -0.61
CA ARG A 62 -11.75 -4.32 0.84
C ARG A 62 -11.27 -2.99 1.45
N HIS A 63 -10.17 -2.44 0.93
CA HIS A 63 -9.59 -1.19 1.40
C HIS A 63 -10.00 0.02 0.53
N SER A 64 -11.25 0.04 0.07
CA SER A 64 -11.80 1.09 -0.80
C SER A 64 -11.56 2.52 -0.27
N PHE A 65 -11.72 2.73 1.03
CA PHE A 65 -11.47 4.00 1.71
C PHE A 65 -10.03 4.51 1.50
N PHE A 66 -9.05 3.61 1.53
CA PHE A 66 -7.64 3.94 1.31
C PHE A 66 -7.37 4.24 -0.17
N LEU A 67 -7.96 3.45 -1.07
CA LEU A 67 -7.79 3.61 -2.52
C LEU A 67 -8.35 4.94 -3.05
N LEU A 68 -9.40 5.46 -2.41
CA LEU A 68 -9.98 6.77 -2.74
C LEU A 68 -8.98 7.91 -2.58
N HIS A 69 -8.12 7.84 -1.56
CA HIS A 69 -7.16 8.89 -1.23
C HIS A 69 -5.83 8.76 -1.97
N ILE A 70 -5.70 7.81 -2.90
CA ILE A 70 -4.51 7.72 -3.74
C ILE A 70 -4.35 9.01 -4.56
N PRO A 71 -3.21 9.72 -4.43
CA PRO A 71 -2.97 10.93 -5.19
C PRO A 71 -3.01 10.68 -6.69
N THR A 72 -3.55 11.63 -7.45
CA THR A 72 -3.76 11.51 -8.91
C THR A 72 -2.48 11.23 -9.68
N ILE A 73 -1.32 11.68 -9.19
CA ILE A 73 -0.01 11.42 -9.81
C ILE A 73 0.26 9.92 -9.96
N PHE A 74 -0.14 9.11 -8.97
CA PHE A 74 0.06 7.67 -8.97
C PHE A 74 -0.93 6.94 -9.86
N LYS A 75 -2.05 7.60 -10.22
CA LYS A 75 -3.04 7.10 -11.19
C LYS A 75 -2.60 7.34 -12.65
N GLN A 76 -1.55 8.13 -12.88
CA GLN A 76 -1.01 8.34 -14.23
C GLN A 76 -0.30 7.09 -14.76
N LYS A 77 -0.44 6.80 -16.06
CA LYS A 77 0.09 5.59 -16.72
C LYS A 77 1.57 5.29 -16.40
N LYS A 78 2.44 6.31 -16.42
CA LYS A 78 3.87 6.15 -16.12
C LYS A 78 4.13 5.79 -14.65
N ALA A 79 3.45 6.47 -13.73
CA ALA A 79 3.56 6.20 -12.29
C ALA A 79 3.02 4.81 -11.97
N ARG A 80 1.86 4.44 -12.55
CA ARG A 80 1.26 3.10 -12.42
C ARG A 80 2.24 2.02 -12.80
N ALA A 81 2.83 2.08 -14.00
CA ALA A 81 3.77 1.07 -14.46
C ALA A 81 5.00 0.94 -13.55
N HIS A 82 5.49 2.07 -13.02
CA HIS A 82 6.60 2.07 -12.07
C HIS A 82 6.21 1.42 -10.74
N VAL A 83 5.10 1.84 -10.14
CA VAL A 83 4.62 1.38 -8.83
C VAL A 83 4.19 -0.09 -8.89
N THR A 84 3.40 -0.51 -9.87
CA THR A 84 2.93 -1.90 -9.97
C THR A 84 4.07 -2.88 -10.17
N LYS A 85 5.13 -2.49 -10.87
CA LYS A 85 6.36 -3.31 -11.01
C LYS A 85 7.07 -3.51 -9.67
N GLN A 86 7.11 -2.48 -8.83
CA GLN A 86 7.71 -2.60 -7.49
C GLN A 86 6.84 -3.42 -6.55
N LEU A 87 5.53 -3.17 -6.53
CA LEU A 87 4.55 -3.95 -5.78
C LEU A 87 4.62 -5.44 -6.12
N GLN A 88 4.68 -5.77 -7.41
CA GLN A 88 4.79 -7.16 -7.87
C GLN A 88 6.06 -7.85 -7.35
N LYS A 89 7.20 -7.15 -7.30
CA LYS A 89 8.45 -7.72 -6.76
C LYS A 89 8.31 -8.01 -5.27
N LEU A 90 7.73 -7.09 -4.51
CA LEU A 90 7.54 -7.26 -3.08
C LEU A 90 6.59 -8.43 -2.78
N LEU A 91 5.47 -8.53 -3.50
CA LEU A 91 4.50 -9.61 -3.32
C LEU A 91 5.00 -10.99 -3.74
N LYS A 92 6.07 -11.09 -4.55
CA LYS A 92 6.68 -12.36 -4.98
C LYS A 92 7.82 -12.84 -4.08
N ASN A 93 8.41 -11.96 -3.28
CA ASN A 93 9.59 -12.22 -2.47
C ASN A 93 9.25 -12.50 -0.99
N GLN A 94 8.01 -12.90 -0.70
CA GLN A 94 7.54 -13.40 0.59
C GLN A 94 6.93 -14.78 0.41
#